data_AF-A0A2M7NVM4-F1
#
_entry.id   AF-A0A2M7NVM4-F1
#
_cell.length_a   1.000
_cell.length_b   1.000
_cell.length_c   1.000
_cell.angle_alpha   90.00
_cell.angle_beta   90.00
_cell.angle_gamma   90.00
#
_symmetry.space_group_name_H-M   'P 1'
#
loop_
_entity.id
_entity.type
_entity.pdbx_description
1 polymer ?
#
loop_
_entity_poly.entity_id
_entity_poly.type
_entity_poly.pdbx_seq_one_letter_code
_entity_poly.pdbx_strand_id
1 'polypeptide(L)'
;MIEYKTAGESHGKGYNVIISGIPAGLELQTSDIDFHLARRQTGYGRGARMKTIEKDHVRIISGVRWGETIGSPVSFFIENKDWENWGSIMSEKAEDRSEE
;
A
#
# COMPACT_ATOMS: atom_id res chain seq x y z
N MET A 1 4.27 8.22 21.52
CA MET A 1 4.73 6.89 21.06
C MET A 1 4.25 6.73 19.63
N ILE A 2 5.12 6.31 18.71
CA ILE A 2 4.72 6.04 17.32
C ILE A 2 4.21 4.60 17.26
N GLU A 3 3.05 4.41 16.66
CA GLU A 3 2.44 3.10 16.42
C GLU A 3 2.08 2.98 14.93
N TYR A 4 2.21 1.78 14.37
CA TYR A 4 1.75 1.50 13.01
C TYR A 4 1.03 0.16 12.92
N LYS A 5 0.07 0.08 12.00
CA LYS A 5 -0.67 -1.14 11.64
C LYS A 5 -0.69 -1.31 10.14
N THR A 6 -0.57 -2.54 9.68
CA THR A 6 -0.67 -2.91 8.26
C THR A 6 -1.81 -3.90 8.07
N ALA A 7 -2.50 -3.81 6.94
CA ALA A 7 -3.56 -4.72 6.54
C ALA A 7 -3.51 -4.98 5.04
N GLY A 8 -4.02 -6.13 4.60
CA GLY A 8 -4.08 -6.53 3.20
C GLY A 8 -3.45 -7.89 2.94
N GLU A 9 -3.95 -8.55 1.90
CA GLU A 9 -3.57 -9.89 1.47
C GLU A 9 -2.70 -9.83 0.21
N SER A 10 -1.84 -10.85 0.02
CA SER A 10 -0.91 -10.92 -1.12
C SER A 10 -1.57 -10.78 -2.49
N HIS A 11 -2.82 -11.24 -2.62
CA HIS A 11 -3.63 -11.17 -3.84
C HIS A 11 -4.95 -10.39 -3.64
N GLY A 12 -5.09 -9.70 -2.51
CA GLY A 12 -6.22 -8.82 -2.25
C GLY A 12 -6.10 -7.51 -3.04
N LYS A 13 -7.09 -6.61 -2.89
CA LYS A 13 -7.17 -5.31 -3.61
C LYS A 13 -5.97 -4.39 -3.41
N GLY A 14 -5.25 -4.55 -2.30
CA GLY A 14 -4.12 -3.71 -1.95
C GLY A 14 -3.78 -3.79 -0.47
N TYR A 15 -2.83 -2.97 -0.08
CA TYR A 15 -2.34 -2.86 1.28
C TYR A 15 -2.75 -1.53 1.89
N ASN A 16 -3.20 -1.57 3.13
CA ASN A 16 -3.47 -0.40 3.95
C ASN A 16 -2.42 -0.31 5.05
N VAL A 17 -1.94 0.91 5.32
CA VAL A 17 -1.05 1.20 6.43
C VAL A 17 -1.61 2.39 7.19
N ILE A 18 -1.65 2.30 8.51
CA ILE A 18 -2.05 3.41 9.38
C ILE A 18 -0.91 3.65 10.38
N ILE A 19 -0.44 4.88 10.47
CA ILE A 19 0.62 5.30 11.39
C ILE A 19 0.08 6.42 12.28
N SER A 20 0.17 6.27 13.59
CA SER A 20 -0.26 7.24 14.59
C SER A 20 0.89 7.70 15.48
N GLY A 21 0.74 8.90 16.06
CA GLY A 21 1.78 9.50 16.89
C GLY A 21 2.87 10.23 16.12
N ILE A 22 2.64 10.49 14.82
CA ILE A 22 3.49 11.34 13.99
C ILE A 22 3.22 12.80 14.36
N PRO A 23 4.25 13.61 14.69
CA PRO A 23 4.06 15.02 14.98
C PRO A 23 3.60 15.79 13.74
N ALA A 24 2.95 16.93 13.95
CA ALA A 24 2.60 17.85 12.86
C ALA A 24 3.83 18.61 12.33
N GLY A 25 3.79 19.02 11.06
CA GLY A 25 4.82 19.83 10.41
C GLY A 25 6.00 19.03 9.82
N LEU A 26 5.88 17.71 9.67
CA LEU A 26 6.86 16.93 8.92
C LEU A 26 6.50 16.94 7.44
N GLU A 27 7.45 17.27 6.58
CA GLU A 27 7.30 17.15 5.14
C GLU A 27 7.11 15.68 4.74
N LEU A 28 6.09 15.42 3.95
CA LEU A 28 5.78 14.09 3.43
C LEU A 28 5.07 14.19 2.09
N GLN A 29 5.68 13.58 1.07
CA GLN A 29 5.13 13.45 -0.27
C GLN A 29 5.02 11.98 -0.67
N THR A 30 4.15 11.67 -1.64
CA THR A 30 4.03 10.31 -2.19
C THR A 30 5.35 9.83 -2.81
N SER A 31 6.12 10.73 -3.42
CA SER A 31 7.43 10.42 -4.02
C SER A 31 8.44 9.85 -3.04
N ASP A 32 8.40 10.28 -1.78
CA ASP A 32 9.31 9.81 -0.73
C ASP A 32 9.10 8.32 -0.50
N ILE A 33 7.84 7.88 -0.51
CA ILE A 33 7.45 6.50 -0.27
C ILE A 33 7.62 5.67 -1.55
N ASP A 34 7.22 6.19 -2.71
CA ASP A 34 7.38 5.53 -4.00
C ASP A 34 8.85 5.19 -4.29
N PHE A 35 9.79 6.05 -3.88
CA PHE A 35 11.22 5.77 -3.96
C PHE A 35 11.59 4.50 -3.17
N HIS A 36 11.08 4.35 -1.95
CA HIS A 36 11.32 3.17 -1.13
C HIS A 36 10.61 1.91 -1.65
N LEU A 37 9.40 2.06 -2.20
CA LEU A 37 8.68 0.97 -2.85
C LEU A 37 9.44 0.45 -4.07
N ALA A 38 9.96 1.34 -4.92
CA ALA A 38 10.78 0.95 -6.06
C ALA A 38 12.04 0.20 -5.62
N ARG A 39 12.74 0.66 -4.58
CA ARG A 39 13.91 -0.03 -4.02
C ARG A 39 13.57 -1.45 -3.57
N ARG A 40 12.42 -1.66 -2.94
CA ARG A 40 11.95 -2.99 -2.48
C ARG A 40 11.83 -3.98 -3.63
N GLN A 41 11.51 -3.52 -4.83
CA GLN A 41 11.30 -4.39 -6.00
C GLN A 41 12.62 -4.82 -6.69
N THR A 42 13.75 -4.26 -6.27
CA THR A 42 15.08 -4.57 -6.83
C THR A 42 15.81 -5.68 -6.06
N GLY A 43 16.77 -6.34 -6.71
CA GLY A 43 17.63 -7.36 -6.10
C GLY A 43 17.87 -8.59 -6.98
N TYR A 44 19.02 -9.27 -6.78
CA TYR A 44 19.32 -10.55 -7.42
C TYR A 44 18.35 -11.63 -6.92
N GLY A 45 17.86 -12.50 -7.81
CA GLY A 45 16.86 -13.51 -7.50
C GLY A 45 15.40 -13.04 -7.45
N ARG A 46 15.13 -11.72 -7.54
CA ARG A 46 13.75 -11.22 -7.71
C ARG A 46 13.26 -11.48 -9.13
N GLY A 47 12.07 -12.10 -9.23
CA GLY A 47 11.47 -12.54 -10.49
C GLY A 47 11.25 -11.40 -11.49
N ALA A 48 11.20 -11.73 -12.79
CA ALA A 48 11.08 -10.75 -13.88
C ALA A 48 9.87 -9.81 -13.70
N ARG A 49 8.75 -10.32 -13.16
CA ARG A 49 7.49 -9.57 -12.94
C ARG A 49 7.66 -8.31 -12.09
N MET A 50 8.47 -8.36 -11.03
CA MET A 50 8.75 -7.20 -10.16
C MET A 50 9.68 -6.17 -10.82
N LYS A 51 10.46 -6.56 -11.83
CA LYS A 51 11.44 -5.66 -12.48
C LYS A 51 10.87 -4.86 -13.65
N THR A 52 9.83 -5.35 -14.32
CA THR A 52 9.41 -4.81 -15.62
C THR A 52 7.97 -4.29 -15.70
N ILE A 53 7.05 -4.65 -14.79
CA ILE A 53 5.60 -4.46 -15.03
C ILE A 53 4.87 -3.67 -13.93
N GLU A 54 5.21 -3.87 -12.65
CA GLU A 54 4.46 -3.25 -11.56
C GLU A 54 5.28 -2.17 -10.84
N LYS A 55 5.04 -0.90 -11.19
CA LYS A 55 5.43 0.22 -10.33
C LYS A 55 4.37 0.34 -9.23
N ASP A 56 4.72 -0.06 -8.01
CA ASP A 56 3.90 0.20 -6.84
C ASP A 56 3.84 1.72 -6.64
N HIS A 57 2.63 2.25 -6.44
CA HIS A 57 2.42 3.65 -6.12
C HIS A 57 1.58 3.76 -4.85
N VAL A 58 2.04 4.59 -3.93
CA VAL A 58 1.30 4.86 -2.71
C VAL A 58 0.29 5.99 -2.91
N ARG A 59 -0.88 5.85 -2.29
CA ARG A 59 -1.86 6.92 -2.13
C ARG A 59 -1.90 7.31 -0.66
N ILE A 60 -1.65 8.59 -0.37
CA ILE A 60 -1.89 9.14 0.96
C ILE A 60 -3.39 9.42 1.08
N ILE A 61 -4.04 8.79 2.06
CA ILE A 61 -5.49 8.85 2.27
C ILE A 61 -5.84 9.85 3.38
N SER A 62 -5.01 9.99 4.41
CA SER A 62 -5.24 10.92 5.52
C SER A 62 -3.94 11.35 6.20
N GLY A 63 -4.04 12.36 7.08
CA GLY A 63 -2.94 12.78 7.98
C GLY A 63 -1.89 13.70 7.37
N VAL A 64 -1.99 14.01 6.08
CA VAL A 64 -1.12 14.97 5.38
C VAL A 64 -1.97 16.02 4.69
N ARG A 65 -1.56 17.28 4.81
CA ARG A 65 -2.19 18.43 4.15
C ARG A 65 -1.09 19.35 3.64
N TRP A 66 -1.16 19.75 2.37
CA TRP A 66 -0.15 20.61 1.72
C TRP A 66 1.28 20.08 1.80
N GLY A 67 1.46 18.76 1.78
CA GLY A 67 2.77 18.14 1.86
C GLY A 67 3.34 18.05 3.28
N GLU A 68 2.56 18.38 4.31
CA GLU A 68 2.97 18.28 5.71
C GLU A 68 2.02 17.43 6.55
N THR A 69 2.55 16.71 7.53
CA THR A 69 1.75 15.98 8.51
C THR A 69 0.99 16.94 9.43
N ILE A 70 -0.22 16.56 9.83
CA ILE A 70 -1.08 17.42 10.69
C ILE A 70 -1.28 16.89 12.11
N GLY A 71 -0.55 15.85 12.50
CA GLY A 71 -0.63 15.24 13.84
C GLY A 71 -1.73 14.19 14.01
N SER A 72 -2.72 14.15 13.12
CA SER A 72 -3.68 13.04 13.03
C SER A 72 -3.01 11.79 12.46
N PRO A 73 -3.60 10.59 12.63
CA PRO A 73 -3.09 9.39 11.98
C PRO A 73 -2.91 9.59 10.47
N VAL A 74 -1.79 9.09 9.96
CA VAL A 74 -1.47 9.09 8.53
C VAL A 74 -1.80 7.72 7.98
N SER A 75 -2.63 7.67 6.94
CA SER A 75 -3.00 6.41 6.30
C SER A 75 -2.60 6.37 4.84
N PHE A 76 -2.11 5.21 4.43
CA PHE A 76 -1.64 4.93 3.07
C PHE A 76 -2.41 3.76 2.47
N PHE A 77 -2.65 3.82 1.17
CA PHE A 77 -3.14 2.70 0.39
C PHE A 77 -2.20 2.42 -0.79
N ILE A 78 -1.80 1.17 -0.96
CA ILE A 78 -0.99 0.70 -2.07
C ILE A 78 -1.83 -0.31 -2.84
N GLU A 79 -2.19 0.01 -4.08
CA GLU A 79 -2.99 -0.85 -4.93
C GLU A 79 -2.21 -2.09 -5.36
N ASN A 80 -2.86 -3.25 -5.33
CA ASN A 80 -2.29 -4.48 -5.86
C ASN A 80 -2.83 -4.72 -7.28
N LYS A 81 -1.96 -4.55 -8.27
CA LYS A 81 -2.33 -4.71 -9.68
C LYS A 81 -2.69 -6.16 -10.05
N ASP A 82 -2.23 -7.13 -9.28
CA ASP A 82 -2.58 -8.53 -9.52
C ASP A 82 -4.04 -8.84 -9.17
N TRP A 83 -4.73 -7.98 -8.40
CA TRP A 83 -6.13 -8.19 -7.99
C TRP A 83 -7.06 -8.54 -9.16
N GLU A 84 -6.86 -7.98 -10.35
CA GLU A 84 -7.68 -8.28 -11.53
C GLU A 84 -7.71 -9.78 -11.86
N ASN A 85 -6.64 -10.51 -11.59
CA ASN A 85 -6.55 -11.96 -11.81
C ASN A 85 -7.15 -12.78 -10.67
N TRP A 86 -7.32 -12.18 -9.49
CA TRP A 86 -7.71 -12.87 -8.26
C TRP A 86 -9.08 -12.45 -7.73
N GLY A 87 -9.75 -11.50 -8.39
CA GLY A 87 -10.95 -10.86 -7.85
C GLY A 87 -12.10 -11.81 -7.55
N SER A 88 -12.22 -12.93 -8.27
CA SER A 88 -13.20 -13.98 -7.96
C SER A 88 -12.81 -14.79 -6.72
N ILE A 89 -11.58 -15.29 -6.67
CA ILE A 89 -11.06 -16.14 -5.58
C ILE A 89 -10.96 -15.37 -4.26
N MET A 90 -10.54 -14.12 -4.33
CA MET A 90 -10.31 -13.24 -3.18
C MET A 90 -11.51 -12.31 -2.93
N SER A 91 -12.69 -12.60 -3.51
CA SER A 91 -13.88 -11.79 -3.32
C SER A 91 -14.29 -11.69 -1.86
N GLU A 92 -14.68 -10.50 -1.42
CA GLU A 92 -15.26 -10.29 -0.10
C GLU A 92 -16.71 -10.79 0.03
N LYS A 93 -17.34 -11.13 -1.10
CA LYS A 93 -18.76 -11.51 -1.14
C LYS A 93 -18.92 -13.00 -0.92
N ALA A 94 -19.81 -13.37 -0.01
CA ALA A 94 -20.07 -14.78 0.31
C ALA A 94 -20.63 -15.55 -0.90
N GLU A 95 -21.38 -14.88 -1.78
CA GLU A 95 -22.02 -15.50 -2.95
C GLU A 95 -21.02 -15.89 -4.05
N ASP A 96 -19.83 -15.27 -4.06
CA ASP A 96 -18.79 -15.53 -5.06
C ASP A 96 -17.95 -16.78 -4.73
N ARG A 97 -18.19 -17.40 -3.56
CA ARG A 97 -17.48 -18.61 -3.12
C ARG A 97 -17.93 -19.80 -3.98
N SER A 98 -17.09 -20.19 -4.95
CA SER A 98 -17.29 -21.44 -5.71
C SER A 98 -17.14 -22.66 -4.78
N GLU A 99 -18.01 -23.66 -4.94
CA GLU A 99 -17.96 -24.94 -4.20
C GLU A 99 -16.93 -25.94 -4.76
N GLU A 100 -16.14 -25.55 -5.76
CA GLU A 100 -15.07 -26.38 -6.35
C GLU A 100 -13.79 -26.44 -5.50
#